data_AF-A0A3C0WWB2-F1
#
_entry.id   AF-A0A3C0WWB2-F1
#
_cell.length_a   1.000
_cell.length_b   1.000
_cell.length_c   1.000
_cell.angle_alpha   90.00
_cell.angle_beta   90.00
_cell.angle_gamma   90.00
#
_symmetry.space_group_name_H-M   'P 1'
#
loop_
_entity.id
_entity.type
_entity.pdbx_description
1 polymer ?
#
loop_
_entity_poly.entity_id
_entity_poly.type
_entity_poly.pdbx_seq_one_letter_code
_entity_poly.pdbx_strand_id
1 'polypeptide(L)' 'FPCNECAKAIIQSGIRRVVYQSEKGNEKFEIASRRMFEASGVEMVRLDHTVGLKLTVDGSAK' A
#
# COMPACT_ATOMS: atom_id res chain seq x y z
N PHE A 1 -4.72 1.05 -1.37
CA PHE A 1 -4.30 -0.34 -1.54
C PHE A 1 -3.46 -0.42 -2.81
N PRO A 2 -2.37 -1.20 -2.87
CA PRO A 2 -1.51 -1.29 -4.05
C PRO A 2 -2.27 -1.87 -5.26
N CYS A 3 -2.02 -1.33 -6.46
CA CYS A 3 -2.48 -1.95 -7.70
C CYS A 3 -1.59 -3.16 -8.06
N ASN A 4 -1.91 -3.85 -9.17
CA ASN A 4 -1.23 -5.09 -9.57
C ASN A 4 0.28 -4.95 -9.77
N GLU A 5 0.74 -3.90 -10.47
CA GLU A 5 2.17 -3.72 -10.73
C GLU A 5 2.93 -3.37 -9.44
N CYS A 6 2.33 -2.56 -8.57
CA CYS A 6 2.90 -2.30 -7.24
C CYS A 6 2.94 -3.57 -6.39
N ALA A 7 1.89 -4.42 -6.45
CA ALA A 7 1.86 -5.68 -5.73
C ALA A 7 2.98 -6.63 -6.19
N LYS A 8 3.23 -6.72 -7.51
CA LYS A 8 4.38 -7.45 -8.05
C LYS A 8 5.70 -6.94 -7.49
N ALA A 9 5.92 -5.61 -7.50
CA ALA A 9 7.15 -5.02 -6.97
C ALA A 9 7.33 -5.30 -5.46
N ILE A 10 6.26 -5.22 -4.68
CA ILE A 10 6.25 -5.54 -3.24
C ILE A 10 6.61 -7.01 -3.02
N ILE A 11 5.97 -7.93 -3.74
CA ILE A 11 6.23 -9.37 -3.64
C ILE A 11 7.68 -9.69 -4.05
N GLN A 12 8.13 -9.14 -5.18
CA GLN A 12 9.47 -9.38 -5.72
C GLN A 12 10.59 -8.78 -4.86
N SER A 13 10.31 -7.76 -4.06
CA SER A 13 11.26 -7.19 -3.09
C SER A 13 11.33 -7.97 -1.78
N GLY A 14 10.49 -8.99 -1.59
CA GLY A 14 10.48 -9.83 -0.39
C GLY A 14 9.74 -9.23 0.81
N ILE A 15 8.97 -8.16 0.61
CA ILE A 15 8.11 -7.58 1.65
C ILE A 15 7.03 -8.59 2.05
N ARG A 16 6.87 -8.81 3.35
CA ARG A 16 5.90 -9.75 3.93
C ARG A 16 4.65 -9.10 4.52
N ARG A 17 4.61 -7.77 4.65
CA ARG A 17 3.49 -7.03 5.27
C ARG A 17 3.25 -5.70 4.58
N VAL A 18 2.00 -5.44 4.19
CA VAL A 18 1.52 -4.19 3.61
C VAL A 18 0.49 -3.57 4.55
N VAL A 19 0.84 -2.42 5.13
CA VAL A 19 -0.06 -1.61 5.94
C VAL A 19 -0.65 -0.49 5.07
N TYR A 20 -1.97 -0.36 5.02
CA TYR A 20 -2.65 0.61 4.15
C TYR A 20 -3.82 1.31 4.84
N GLN A 21 -4.07 2.56 4.46
CA GLN A 21 -5.15 3.39 5.02
C GLN A 21 -6.44 3.34 4.20
N SER A 22 -6.33 3.52 2.88
CA SER A 22 -7.47 3.64 1.98
C SER A 22 -7.33 2.75 0.75
N GLU A 23 -8.47 2.43 0.14
CA GLU A 23 -8.62 1.77 -1.15
C GLU A 23 -8.87 2.82 -2.22
N LYS A 24 -8.27 2.66 -3.41
CA LYS A 24 -8.31 3.70 -4.46
C LYS A 24 -9.57 3.62 -5.33
N GLY A 25 -10.49 2.69 -5.01
CA GLY A 25 -11.85 2.67 -5.55
C GLY A 25 -12.01 2.00 -6.92
N ASN A 26 -11.01 1.26 -7.39
CA ASN A 26 -11.16 0.43 -8.58
C ASN A 26 -11.16 -1.06 -8.19
N GLU A 27 -12.35 -1.55 -7.92
CA GLU A 27 -12.63 -2.88 -7.37
C GLU A 27 -11.94 -4.00 -8.15
N LYS A 28 -11.89 -3.92 -9.48
CA LYS A 28 -11.24 -4.93 -10.33
C LYS A 28 -9.72 -5.02 -10.12
N PHE A 29 -9.04 -3.89 -9.93
CA PHE A 29 -7.60 -3.91 -9.68
C PHE A 29 -7.27 -4.37 -8.27
N GLU A 30 -8.13 -4.08 -7.30
CA GLU A 30 -7.90 -4.48 -5.91
C GLU A 30 -8.13 -5.98 -5.69
N ILE A 31 -9.08 -6.60 -6.42
CA ILE A 31 -9.28 -8.06 -6.37
C ILE A 31 -8.02 -8.80 -6.84
N ALA A 32 -7.42 -8.36 -7.94
CA ALA A 32 -6.23 -9.01 -8.49
C ALA A 32 -5.02 -8.87 -7.55
N SER A 33 -4.73 -7.66 -7.03
CA SER A 33 -3.60 -7.48 -6.13
C SER A 33 -3.78 -8.15 -4.77
N ARG A 34 -5.00 -8.22 -4.20
CA ARG A 34 -5.25 -9.03 -2.99
C ARG A 34 -4.93 -10.49 -3.20
N ARG A 35 -5.41 -11.09 -4.30
CA ARG A 35 -5.12 -12.49 -4.63
C ARG A 35 -3.62 -12.75 -4.78
N MET A 36 -2.89 -11.81 -5.36
CA MET A 36 -1.42 -11.90 -5.47
C MET A 36 -0.74 -11.90 -4.11
N PHE A 37 -1.18 -11.04 -3.19
CA PHE A 37 -0.66 -11.00 -1.82
C PHE A 37 -1.01 -12.25 -1.02
N GLU A 38 -2.25 -12.72 -1.08
CA GLU A 38 -2.70 -13.96 -0.43
C GLU A 38 -1.88 -15.17 -0.93
N ALA A 39 -1.73 -15.31 -2.25
CA ALA A 39 -0.96 -16.40 -2.85
C ALA A 39 0.54 -16.36 -2.49
N SER A 40 1.08 -15.18 -2.20
CA SER A 40 2.49 -14.97 -1.85
C SER A 40 2.74 -14.92 -0.34
N GLY A 41 1.70 -15.08 0.49
CA GLY A 41 1.80 -14.99 1.94
C GLY A 41 2.17 -13.59 2.46
N VAL A 42 1.78 -12.54 1.74
CA VAL A 42 1.97 -11.15 2.18
C VAL A 42 0.76 -10.74 3.02
N GLU A 43 1.02 -10.38 4.29
CA GLU A 43 0.00 -9.92 5.22
C GLU A 43 -0.51 -8.52 4.81
N MET A 44 -1.83 -8.35 4.80
CA MET A 44 -2.48 -7.08 4.46
C MET A 44 -3.17 -6.53 5.70
N VAL A 45 -2.73 -5.37 6.18
CA VAL A 45 -3.26 -4.74 7.40
C VAL A 45 -3.87 -3.39 7.05
N ARG A 46 -5.16 -3.23 7.30
CA ARG A 46 -5.84 -1.93 7.15
C ARG A 46 -5.74 -1.15 8.46
N LEU A 47 -5.33 0.11 8.37
CA LEU A 47 -5.41 1.04 9.51
C LEU A 47 -6.88 1.32 9.85
N ASP A 48 -7.19 1.29 11.13
CA ASP A 48 -8.51 1.61 11.69
C ASP A 48 -8.74 3.11 11.88
N HIS A 49 -7.69 3.93 11.69
CA HIS A 49 -7.74 5.37 11.87
C HIS A 49 -7.08 6.14 10.71
N THR A 50 -7.47 7.41 10.60
CA THR A 50 -6.82 8.34 9.67
C THR A 50 -5.59 8.96 10.33
N VAL A 51 -4.42 8.71 9.75
CA VAL A 51 -3.17 9.37 10.11
C VAL A 51 -3.17 10.80 9.58
N GLY A 52 -3.12 11.77 10.48
CA GLY A 52 -2.87 13.18 10.15
C GLY A 52 -1.37 13.46 10.17
N LEU A 53 -0.85 14.04 9.10
CA LEU A 53 0.55 14.46 9.02
C LEU A 53 0.63 15.99 9.10
N LYS A 54 1.42 16.51 10.04
CA LYS A 54 1.80 17.92 10.08
C LYS A 54 3.19 18.07 9.46
N LEU A 55 3.24 18.62 8.25
CA LEU A 55 4.48 18.88 7.54
C LEU A 55 4.95 20.30 7.86
N THR A 56 6.19 20.45 8.31
CA THR A 56 6.89 21.73 8.40
C THR A 56 8.00 21.72 7.35
N VAL A 57 8.03 22.74 6.49
CA VAL A 57 9.08 22.88 5.47
C VAL A 57 10.05 23.94 5.96
N ASP A 58 11.21 23.52 6.43
CA ASP A 58 12.31 24.42 6.75
C ASP A 58 13.04 24.77 5.45
N GLY A 59 12.58 25.86 4.81
CA GLY A 59 13.12 26.30 3.54
C GLY A 59 14.46 27.00 3.70
N SER A 60 15.52 26.39 3.17
CA SER A 60 16.56 27.11 2.44
C SER A 60 16.24 26.99 0.96
N ALA A 61 15.36 27.86 0.47
CA ALA A 61 15.16 28.01 -0.97
C ALA A 61 16.52 28.33 -1.61
N LYS A 62 16.89 27.56 -2.63
CA LYS A 62 18.07 27.82 -3.45
C LYS A 62 17.66 28.53 -4.73
#